data_AF-A0A3C1SQR4-F1
#
_entry.id   AF-A0A3C1SQR4-F1
#
_cell.length_a   1.000
_cell.length_b   1.000
_cell.length_c   1.000
_cell.angle_alpha   90.00
_cell.angle_beta   90.00
_cell.angle_gamma   90.00
#
_symmetry.space_group_name_H-M   'P 1'
#
loop_
_entity.id
_entity.type
_entity.pdbx_description
1 polymer ?
#
loop_
_entity_poly.entity_id
_entity_poly.type
_entity_poly.pdbx_seq_one_letter_code
_entity_poly.pdbx_strand_id
1 'polypeptide(L)'
;MDNPFSFLERLTLRQAARAIAGVYIPESAQQKAVVGHWETVLTEHIHELTEDVFYRVAQVIDQPAREGWFGERFEATHKAVLTGIDRDNTTIPRARLLAWCESRNLRPPMLFPDPPHAEQPPRPSERNAPYHTPALDALKAAIHRFWLNSDPNRPPKSQEIVDWLMDAHGMTKTMAGSIDRIIRPEALRKGGNTQHSRSTFRQSES
;
A
#
# COMPACT_ATOMS: atom_id res chain seq x y z
N MET A 1 17.97 2.13 -3.16
CA MET A 1 17.37 1.65 -4.42
C MET A 1 15.98 1.19 -4.10
N ASP A 2 14.97 1.71 -4.77
CA ASP A 2 13.59 1.25 -4.61
C ASP A 2 13.48 -0.18 -5.10
N ASN A 3 12.83 -1.03 -4.31
CA ASN A 3 12.60 -2.43 -4.67
C ASN A 3 11.59 -2.48 -5.84
N PRO A 4 11.99 -2.92 -7.05
CA PRO A 4 11.10 -2.89 -8.22
C PRO A 4 10.02 -3.96 -8.18
N PHE A 5 10.13 -4.95 -7.29
CA PHE A 5 9.18 -6.05 -7.17
C PHE A 5 8.11 -5.80 -6.11
N SER A 6 8.28 -4.80 -5.23
CA SER A 6 7.34 -4.57 -4.12
C SER A 6 5.95 -4.15 -4.60
N PHE A 7 5.87 -3.42 -5.72
CA PHE A 7 4.63 -2.82 -6.25
C PHE A 7 3.98 -3.66 -7.36
N LEU A 8 4.60 -4.75 -7.79
CA LEU A 8 4.04 -5.58 -8.87
C LEU A 8 2.94 -6.49 -8.32
N GLU A 9 1.70 -6.32 -8.79
CA GLU A 9 0.59 -7.22 -8.45
C GLU A 9 0.75 -8.61 -9.07
N ARG A 10 1.43 -8.70 -10.20
CA ARG A 10 1.74 -9.95 -10.91
C ARG A 10 3.19 -9.92 -11.33
N LEU A 11 3.86 -11.05 -11.16
CA LEU A 11 5.26 -11.23 -11.53
C LEU A 11 5.35 -12.32 -12.58
N THR A 12 6.16 -12.14 -13.61
CA THR A 12 6.59 -13.27 -14.45
C THR A 12 7.33 -14.29 -13.59
N LEU A 13 7.35 -15.56 -13.99
CA LEU A 13 8.07 -16.62 -13.26
C LEU A 13 9.55 -16.23 -13.04
N ARG A 14 10.18 -15.63 -14.04
CA ARG A 14 11.55 -15.09 -13.94
C ARG A 14 11.66 -13.94 -12.94
N GLN A 15 10.72 -12.99 -12.93
CA GLN A 15 10.72 -11.90 -11.94
C GLN A 15 10.49 -12.41 -10.53
N ALA A 16 9.62 -13.41 -10.34
CA ALA A 16 9.39 -14.07 -9.06
C ALA A 16 10.68 -14.77 -8.57
N ALA A 17 11.35 -15.53 -9.43
CA ALA A 17 12.62 -16.18 -9.10
C ALA A 17 13.70 -15.18 -8.67
N ARG A 18 13.80 -14.05 -9.39
CA ARG A 18 14.69 -12.92 -9.06
C ARG A 18 14.36 -12.29 -7.71
N ALA A 19 13.08 -12.05 -7.43
CA ALA A 19 12.63 -11.48 -6.17
C ALA A 19 12.90 -12.41 -4.99
N ILE A 20 12.73 -13.73 -5.16
CA ILE A 20 13.08 -14.72 -4.14
C ILE A 20 14.60 -14.78 -3.93
N ALA A 21 15.37 -14.78 -5.02
CA ALA A 21 16.83 -14.78 -4.99
C ALA A 21 17.44 -13.50 -4.39
N GLY A 22 16.66 -12.42 -4.25
CA GLY A 22 17.17 -11.11 -3.84
C GLY A 22 18.06 -10.45 -4.91
N VAL A 23 17.86 -10.80 -6.19
CA VAL A 23 18.70 -10.36 -7.31
C VAL A 23 17.85 -9.62 -8.33
N TYR A 24 18.08 -8.32 -8.50
CA TYR A 24 17.36 -7.54 -9.53
C TYR A 24 17.84 -7.87 -10.95
N ILE A 25 19.15 -7.74 -11.18
CA ILE A 25 19.83 -8.08 -12.44
C ILE A 25 21.01 -9.00 -12.08
N PRO A 26 21.03 -10.26 -12.54
CA PRO A 26 22.11 -11.18 -12.22
C PRO A 26 23.37 -10.87 -13.06
N GLU A 27 24.41 -10.34 -12.40
CA GLU A 27 25.67 -9.94 -13.03
C GLU A 27 26.73 -11.04 -12.96
N SER A 28 26.74 -11.83 -11.88
CA SER A 28 27.68 -12.94 -11.69
C SER A 28 27.11 -14.31 -12.11
N ALA A 29 27.98 -15.26 -12.44
CA ALA A 29 27.59 -16.65 -12.70
C ALA A 29 26.88 -17.28 -11.49
N GLN A 30 27.32 -16.94 -10.27
CA GLN A 30 26.69 -17.41 -9.04
C GLN A 30 25.26 -16.87 -8.88
N GLN A 31 25.04 -15.58 -9.13
CA GLN A 31 23.69 -14.99 -9.10
C GLN A 31 22.79 -15.62 -10.17
N LYS A 32 23.30 -15.86 -11.38
CA LYS A 32 22.56 -16.56 -12.44
C LYS A 32 22.16 -17.98 -12.02
N ALA A 33 23.06 -18.71 -11.36
CA ALA A 33 22.79 -20.05 -10.85
C ALA A 33 21.71 -20.05 -9.76
N VAL A 34 21.75 -19.10 -8.82
CA VAL A 34 20.72 -18.97 -7.76
C VAL A 34 19.36 -18.62 -8.36
N VAL A 35 19.30 -17.66 -9.29
CA VAL A 35 18.05 -17.34 -9.98
C VAL A 35 17.54 -18.54 -10.77
N GLY A 36 18.42 -19.26 -11.49
CA GLY A 36 18.05 -20.46 -12.24
C GLY A 36 17.51 -21.58 -11.35
N HIS A 37 18.07 -21.77 -10.16
CA HIS A 37 17.53 -22.71 -9.17
C HIS A 37 16.09 -22.35 -8.78
N TRP A 38 15.83 -21.08 -8.46
CA TRP A 38 14.48 -20.62 -8.12
C TRP A 38 13.51 -20.66 -9.29
N GLU A 39 13.96 -20.42 -10.53
CA GLU A 39 13.12 -20.63 -11.72
C GLU A 39 12.67 -22.10 -11.81
N THR A 40 13.57 -23.06 -11.60
CA THR A 40 13.22 -24.49 -11.60
C THR A 40 12.22 -24.83 -10.49
N VAL A 41 12.49 -24.38 -9.25
CA VAL A 41 11.60 -24.62 -8.11
C VAL A 41 10.20 -24.04 -8.34
N LEU A 42 10.11 -22.80 -8.84
CA LEU A 42 8.82 -22.17 -9.13
C LEU A 42 8.09 -22.85 -10.29
N THR A 43 8.81 -23.34 -11.30
CA THR A 43 8.23 -24.14 -12.37
C THR A 43 7.62 -25.43 -11.82
N GLU A 44 8.33 -26.18 -10.97
CA GLU A 44 7.81 -27.42 -10.38
C GLU A 44 6.53 -27.19 -9.54
N HIS A 45 6.45 -26.06 -8.85
CA HIS A 45 5.31 -25.68 -8.01
C HIS A 45 4.29 -24.75 -8.69
N ILE A 46 4.36 -24.60 -10.01
CA ILE A 46 3.55 -23.60 -10.73
C ILE A 46 2.03 -23.83 -10.61
N HIS A 47 1.63 -25.07 -10.37
CA HIS A 47 0.23 -25.46 -10.17
C HIS A 47 -0.35 -24.94 -8.83
N GLU A 48 0.50 -24.72 -7.82
CA GLU A 48 0.12 -24.07 -6.56
C GLU A 48 0.02 -22.54 -6.72
N LEU A 49 0.75 -22.00 -7.70
CA LEU A 49 0.96 -20.57 -7.90
C LEU A 49 0.02 -19.96 -8.94
N THR A 50 -0.55 -20.77 -9.84
CA THR A 50 -1.40 -20.31 -10.95
C THR A 50 -2.59 -21.26 -11.18
N GLU A 51 -3.79 -20.70 -11.23
CA GLU A 51 -5.02 -21.48 -11.47
C GLU A 51 -5.07 -22.02 -12.92
N ASP A 52 -4.60 -21.24 -13.90
CA ASP A 52 -4.61 -21.65 -15.31
C ASP A 52 -3.82 -22.93 -15.56
N VAL A 53 -2.68 -23.13 -14.89
CA VAL A 53 -1.87 -24.35 -15.07
C VAL A 53 -2.53 -25.53 -14.35
N PHE A 54 -3.12 -25.29 -13.18
CA PHE A 54 -3.91 -26.32 -12.49
C PHE A 54 -5.05 -26.84 -13.37
N TYR A 55 -5.82 -25.95 -14.02
CA TYR A 55 -6.90 -26.35 -14.93
C TYR A 55 -6.39 -27.08 -16.18
N ARG A 56 -5.26 -26.66 -16.78
CA ARG A 56 -4.66 -27.38 -17.91
C ARG A 56 -4.23 -28.79 -17.53
N VAL A 57 -3.62 -28.96 -16.37
CA VAL A 57 -3.24 -30.28 -15.86
C VAL A 57 -4.49 -31.13 -15.58
N ALA A 58 -5.50 -30.55 -14.92
CA ALA A 58 -6.77 -31.22 -14.61
C ALA A 58 -7.53 -31.66 -15.88
N GLN A 59 -7.61 -30.82 -16.92
CA GLN A 59 -8.27 -31.14 -18.18
C GLN A 59 -7.65 -32.32 -18.93
N VAL A 60 -6.33 -32.52 -18.82
CA VAL A 60 -5.67 -33.67 -19.45
C VAL A 60 -5.91 -34.95 -18.64
N ILE A 61 -6.08 -34.84 -17.33
CA ILE A 61 -6.38 -35.97 -16.43
C ILE A 61 -7.83 -36.43 -16.56
N ASP A 62 -8.76 -35.51 -16.81
CA ASP A 62 -10.20 -35.79 -16.92
C ASP A 62 -10.61 -36.40 -18.28
N GLN A 63 -9.64 -36.69 -19.17
CA GLN A 63 -9.91 -37.55 -20.32
C GLN A 63 -10.14 -38.99 -19.83
N PRO A 64 -11.22 -39.67 -20.29
CA PRO A 64 -11.59 -40.99 -19.77
C PRO A 64 -10.47 -41.99 -20.04
N ALA A 65 -9.66 -42.26 -19.02
CA ALA A 65 -8.60 -43.24 -19.10
C ALA A 65 -9.20 -44.64 -18.87
N ARG A 66 -8.82 -45.58 -19.75
CA ARG A 66 -8.98 -47.02 -19.52
C ARG A 66 -8.24 -47.38 -18.22
N GLU A 67 -8.91 -48.15 -17.37
CA GLU A 67 -8.43 -48.58 -16.06
C GLU A 67 -6.97 -49.09 -16.09
N GLY A 68 -6.11 -48.52 -15.25
CA GLY A 68 -4.72 -48.98 -15.03
C GLY A 68 -3.58 -48.08 -15.51
N TRP A 69 -3.86 -46.97 -16.22
CA TRP A 69 -2.84 -46.15 -16.92
C TRP A 69 -2.57 -44.75 -16.31
N PHE A 70 -3.07 -44.48 -15.10
CA PHE A 70 -3.09 -43.12 -14.56
C PHE A 70 -1.73 -42.59 -14.06
N GLY A 71 -0.86 -43.45 -13.51
CA GLY A 71 0.40 -43.01 -12.88
C GLY A 71 1.45 -42.48 -13.88
N GLU A 72 1.87 -43.31 -14.83
CA GLU A 72 2.91 -42.94 -15.81
C GLU A 72 2.47 -41.80 -16.75
N ARG A 73 1.19 -41.78 -17.13
CA ARG A 73 0.66 -40.76 -18.03
C ARG A 73 0.48 -39.42 -17.32
N PHE A 74 0.16 -39.41 -16.02
CA PHE A 74 0.15 -38.19 -15.22
C PHE A 74 1.55 -37.58 -15.14
N GLU A 75 2.58 -38.35 -14.80
CA GLU A 75 3.96 -37.84 -14.73
C GLU A 75 4.46 -37.35 -16.09
N ALA A 76 4.24 -38.11 -17.17
CA ALA A 76 4.66 -37.72 -18.52
C ALA A 76 3.95 -36.43 -18.98
N THR A 77 2.65 -36.31 -18.71
CA THR A 77 1.86 -35.13 -19.03
C THR A 77 2.28 -33.94 -18.18
N HIS A 78 2.41 -34.12 -16.88
CA HIS A 78 2.87 -33.10 -15.95
C HIS A 78 4.24 -32.57 -16.38
N LYS A 79 5.17 -33.46 -16.71
CA LYS A 79 6.50 -33.09 -17.22
C LYS A 79 6.43 -32.35 -18.55
N ALA A 80 5.57 -32.75 -19.47
CA ALA A 80 5.36 -32.06 -20.75
C ALA A 80 4.73 -30.66 -20.59
N VAL A 81 3.81 -30.50 -19.63
CA VAL A 81 3.25 -29.20 -19.28
C VAL A 81 4.36 -28.31 -18.71
N LEU A 82 5.17 -28.82 -17.77
CA LEU A 82 6.27 -28.09 -17.16
C LEU A 82 7.35 -27.67 -18.17
N THR A 83 7.69 -28.52 -19.14
CA THR A 83 8.67 -28.18 -20.18
C THR A 83 8.17 -27.15 -21.18
N GLY A 84 6.85 -27.00 -21.33
CA GLY A 84 6.21 -26.01 -22.20
C GLY A 84 5.98 -24.64 -21.56
N ILE A 85 6.38 -24.43 -20.30
CA ILE A 85 6.15 -23.17 -19.58
C ILE A 85 7.12 -22.11 -20.08
N ASP A 86 6.56 -21.08 -20.71
CA ASP A 86 7.29 -19.85 -21.01
C ASP A 86 7.48 -19.04 -19.73
N ARG A 87 8.72 -18.99 -19.23
CA ARG A 87 9.06 -18.32 -17.95
C ARG A 87 8.91 -16.80 -18.01
N ASP A 88 8.97 -16.23 -19.21
CA ASP A 88 8.87 -14.78 -19.42
C ASP A 88 7.41 -14.35 -19.58
N ASN A 89 6.51 -15.26 -19.96
CA ASN A 89 5.10 -14.96 -20.20
C ASN A 89 4.15 -15.52 -19.13
N THR A 90 4.60 -16.51 -18.35
CA THR A 90 3.82 -17.09 -17.25
C THR A 90 3.81 -16.15 -16.06
N THR A 91 2.63 -15.63 -15.71
CA THR A 91 2.46 -14.67 -14.61
C THR A 91 1.92 -15.34 -13.35
N ILE A 92 2.51 -14.98 -12.21
CA ILE A 92 2.16 -15.44 -10.88
C ILE A 92 1.59 -14.24 -10.10
N PRO A 93 0.37 -14.34 -9.55
CA PRO A 93 -0.16 -13.31 -8.66
C PRO A 93 0.72 -13.15 -7.43
N ARG A 94 1.05 -11.91 -7.07
CA ARG A 94 1.91 -11.59 -5.93
C ARG A 94 1.40 -12.19 -4.62
N ALA A 95 0.09 -12.15 -4.40
CA ALA A 95 -0.53 -12.73 -3.19
C ALA A 95 -0.31 -14.26 -3.10
N ARG A 96 -0.39 -14.98 -4.23
CA ARG A 96 -0.13 -16.43 -4.28
C ARG A 96 1.35 -16.72 -4.02
N LEU A 97 2.25 -15.94 -4.62
CA LEU A 97 3.68 -16.06 -4.38
C LEU A 97 4.04 -15.82 -2.91
N LEU A 98 3.44 -14.81 -2.28
CA LEU A 98 3.64 -14.55 -0.85
C LEU A 98 3.14 -15.71 0.02
N ALA A 99 1.92 -16.18 -0.21
CA ALA A 99 1.36 -17.29 0.54
C ALA A 99 2.21 -18.57 0.40
N TRP A 100 2.72 -18.83 -0.81
CA TRP A 100 3.62 -19.94 -1.09
C TRP A 100 4.98 -19.80 -0.39
N CYS A 101 5.52 -18.58 -0.30
CA CYS A 101 6.73 -18.31 0.46
C CYS A 101 6.49 -18.51 1.96
N GLU A 102 5.40 -17.96 2.52
CA GLU A 102 5.04 -18.10 3.93
C GLU A 102 4.83 -19.56 4.33
N SER A 103 4.15 -20.35 3.50
CA SER A 103 3.91 -21.78 3.76
C SER A 103 5.21 -22.59 3.83
N ARG A 104 6.30 -22.07 3.28
CA ARG A 104 7.65 -22.67 3.27
C ARG A 104 8.61 -21.98 4.22
N ASN A 105 8.13 -21.08 5.08
CA ASN A 105 8.95 -20.25 5.96
C ASN A 105 10.04 -19.45 5.21
N LEU A 106 9.79 -19.09 3.95
CA LEU A 106 10.66 -18.25 3.14
C LEU A 106 10.20 -16.80 3.28
N ARG A 107 11.14 -15.90 3.56
CA ARG A 107 10.85 -14.46 3.64
C ARG A 107 11.84 -13.62 2.82
N PRO A 108 11.77 -13.67 1.48
CA PRO A 108 12.72 -12.95 0.64
C PRO A 108 12.60 -11.42 0.82
N PRO A 109 13.72 -10.70 0.98
CA PRO A 109 13.70 -9.27 1.30
C PRO A 109 13.06 -8.42 0.20
N MET A 110 13.08 -8.88 -1.07
CA MET A 110 12.44 -8.17 -2.17
C MET A 110 10.93 -8.44 -2.30
N LEU A 111 10.38 -9.45 -1.60
CA LEU A 111 8.94 -9.73 -1.57
C LEU A 111 8.30 -9.24 -0.27
N PHE A 112 9.08 -9.24 0.81
CA PHE A 112 8.72 -8.76 2.13
C PHE A 112 9.66 -7.61 2.49
N PRO A 113 9.42 -6.39 1.94
CA PRO A 113 10.17 -5.24 2.44
C PRO A 113 9.94 -5.16 3.94
N ASP A 114 11.02 -4.99 4.71
CA ASP A 114 10.87 -4.68 6.12
C ASP A 114 9.93 -3.48 6.23
N PRO A 115 8.99 -3.48 7.19
CA PRO A 115 8.23 -2.27 7.47
C PRO A 115 9.26 -1.14 7.61
N PRO A 116 9.01 0.04 6.99
CA PRO A 116 9.90 1.18 7.18
C PRO A 116 10.16 1.28 8.66
N HIS A 117 11.44 1.33 9.07
CA HIS A 117 11.85 1.30 10.48
C HIS A 117 10.79 2.04 11.28
N ALA A 118 9.94 1.29 11.99
CA ALA A 118 8.94 1.91 12.84
C ALA A 118 9.77 2.85 13.69
N GLU A 119 9.48 4.16 13.61
CA GLU A 119 10.20 5.17 14.38
C GLU A 119 10.44 4.56 15.75
N GLN A 120 11.72 4.39 16.13
CA GLN A 120 12.05 3.71 17.38
C GLN A 120 11.14 4.33 18.44
N PRO A 121 10.37 3.52 19.20
CA PRO A 121 9.48 4.08 20.19
C PRO A 121 10.32 5.06 21.03
N PRO A 122 9.89 6.33 21.15
CA PRO A 122 10.74 7.39 21.66
C PRO A 122 11.34 6.94 22.98
N ARG A 123 12.65 7.17 23.13
CA ARG A 123 13.37 6.76 24.33
C ARG A 123 12.62 7.35 25.54
N PRO A 124 12.62 6.71 26.72
CA PRO A 124 11.93 7.26 27.90
C PRO A 124 12.38 8.70 28.23
N SER A 125 13.60 9.08 27.85
CA SER A 125 14.13 10.45 27.94
C SER A 125 13.52 11.45 26.95
N GLU A 126 13.01 10.98 25.81
CA GLU A 126 12.34 11.80 24.77
C GLU A 126 10.83 11.92 25.02
N ARG A 127 10.24 11.03 25.82
CA ARG A 127 8.81 11.10 26.22
C ARG A 127 8.43 12.39 26.95
N ASN A 128 9.41 13.07 27.56
CA ASN A 128 9.23 14.32 28.30
C ASN A 128 9.91 15.52 27.61
N ALA A 129 10.50 15.34 26.43
CA ALA A 129 10.94 16.49 25.65
C ALA A 129 9.69 17.16 25.06
N PRO A 130 9.50 18.48 25.22
CA PRO A 130 8.39 19.15 24.59
C PRO A 130 8.52 18.97 23.08
N TYR A 131 7.56 18.26 22.48
CA TYR A 131 7.53 18.05 21.04
C TYR A 131 7.30 19.40 20.37
N HIS A 132 8.30 19.84 19.59
CA HIS A 132 8.28 21.12 18.90
C HIS A 132 8.25 20.90 17.39
N THR A 133 7.27 21.51 16.74
CA THR A 133 7.25 21.66 15.28
C THR A 133 6.87 23.10 14.96
N PRO A 134 7.35 23.68 13.84
CA PRO A 134 6.99 25.05 13.45
C PRO A 134 5.48 25.29 13.40
N ALA A 135 4.71 24.29 12.97
CA ALA A 135 3.24 24.36 12.94
C ALA A 135 2.63 24.37 14.35
N LEU A 136 3.17 23.58 15.28
CA LEU A 136 2.69 23.51 16.66
C LEU A 136 3.05 24.78 17.45
N ASP A 137 4.21 25.37 17.20
CA ASP A 137 4.59 26.64 17.80
C ASP A 137 3.74 27.80 17.25
N ALA A 138 3.48 27.82 15.93
CA ALA A 138 2.57 28.79 15.31
C ALA A 138 1.13 28.66 15.82
N LEU A 139 0.67 27.41 16.03
CA LEU A 139 -0.64 27.13 16.60
C LEU A 139 -0.75 27.68 18.04
N LYS A 140 0.25 27.41 18.90
CA LYS A 140 0.29 27.95 20.26
C LYS A 140 0.31 29.47 20.27
N ALA A 141 1.11 30.08 19.41
CA ALA A 141 1.22 31.53 19.29
C ALA A 141 -0.11 32.16 18.83
N ALA A 142 -0.81 31.54 17.88
CA ALA A 142 -2.12 32.00 17.42
C ALA A 142 -3.19 31.91 18.52
N ILE A 143 -3.21 30.83 19.31
CA ILE A 143 -4.12 30.70 20.47
C ILE A 143 -3.86 31.82 21.47
N HIS A 144 -2.60 32.04 21.84
CA HIS A 144 -2.23 33.08 22.80
C HIS A 144 -2.61 34.48 22.32
N ARG A 145 -2.40 34.76 21.03
CA ARG A 145 -2.65 36.08 20.45
C ARG A 145 -4.14 36.37 20.24
N PHE A 146 -4.90 35.40 19.73
CA PHE A 146 -6.24 35.63 19.22
C PHE A 146 -7.37 35.06 20.07
N TRP A 147 -7.08 34.19 21.04
CA TRP A 147 -8.13 33.46 21.76
C TRP A 147 -8.01 33.52 23.29
N LEU A 148 -6.80 33.66 23.85
CA LEU A 148 -6.60 33.62 25.31
C LEU A 148 -7.31 34.77 26.05
N ASN A 149 -7.44 35.95 25.41
CA ASN A 149 -8.11 37.14 25.96
C ASN A 149 -9.13 37.74 24.97
N SER A 150 -9.67 36.93 24.06
CA SER A 150 -10.56 37.44 23.02
C SER A 150 -11.94 37.75 23.57
N ASP A 151 -12.50 38.91 23.19
CA ASP A 151 -13.92 39.23 23.43
C ASP A 151 -14.82 38.24 22.65
N PRO A 152 -15.66 37.44 23.33
CA PRO A 152 -16.57 36.51 22.67
C PRO A 152 -17.53 37.18 21.66
N ASN A 153 -17.82 38.48 21.83
CA ASN A 153 -18.71 39.22 20.95
C ASN A 153 -18.03 39.78 19.69
N ARG A 154 -16.69 39.76 19.65
CA ARG A 154 -15.89 40.25 18.52
C ARG A 154 -14.81 39.22 18.18
N PRO A 155 -15.21 38.04 17.68
CA PRO A 155 -14.25 37.01 17.36
C PRO A 155 -13.32 37.45 16.22
N PRO A 156 -12.05 37.02 16.25
CA PRO A 156 -11.09 37.32 15.20
C PRO A 156 -11.52 36.72 13.86
N LYS A 157 -11.33 37.51 12.78
CA LYS A 157 -11.66 37.08 11.42
C LYS A 157 -10.68 36.02 10.95
N SER A 158 -11.16 35.03 10.18
CA SER A 158 -10.31 33.96 9.66
C SER A 158 -9.16 34.52 8.81
N GLN A 159 -9.47 35.49 7.95
CA GLN A 159 -8.46 36.15 7.11
C GLN A 159 -7.35 36.82 7.93
N GLU A 160 -7.70 37.47 9.04
CA GLU A 160 -6.73 38.14 9.93
C GLU A 160 -5.76 37.16 10.60
N ILE A 161 -6.27 36.01 11.04
CA ILE A 161 -5.44 34.95 11.62
C ILE A 161 -4.54 34.32 10.55
N VAL A 162 -5.08 34.06 9.36
CA VAL A 162 -4.34 33.46 8.24
C VAL A 162 -3.21 34.37 7.77
N ASP A 163 -3.48 35.65 7.55
CA ASP A 163 -2.46 36.62 7.11
C ASP A 163 -1.36 36.76 8.16
N TRP A 164 -1.72 36.84 9.45
CA TRP A 164 -0.73 36.89 10.53
C TRP A 164 0.14 35.63 10.60
N LEU A 165 -0.43 34.44 10.40
CA LEU A 165 0.32 33.18 10.38
C LEU A 165 1.26 33.08 9.18
N MET A 166 0.86 33.62 8.03
CA MET A 166 1.71 33.68 6.85
C MET A 166 2.89 34.64 7.07
N ASP A 167 2.62 35.83 7.60
CA ASP A 167 3.63 36.88 7.78
C ASP A 167 4.59 36.60 8.94
N ALA A 168 4.06 36.19 10.11
CA ALA A 168 4.86 36.02 11.32
C ALA A 168 5.55 34.65 11.43
N HIS A 169 4.98 33.62 10.80
CA HIS A 169 5.48 32.23 10.90
C HIS A 169 5.87 31.62 9.55
N GLY A 170 5.85 32.39 8.45
CA GLY A 170 6.25 31.92 7.13
C GLY A 170 5.39 30.78 6.58
N MET A 171 4.15 30.65 7.06
CA MET A 171 3.27 29.54 6.71
C MET A 171 2.70 29.71 5.30
N THR A 172 2.41 28.60 4.64
CA THR A 172 1.62 28.65 3.39
C THR A 172 0.16 28.97 3.72
N LYS A 173 -0.57 29.58 2.78
CA LYS A 173 -2.00 29.88 2.95
C LYS A 173 -2.82 28.65 3.33
N THR A 174 -2.53 27.49 2.74
CA THR A 174 -3.19 26.23 3.07
C THR A 174 -2.89 25.78 4.50
N MET A 175 -1.63 25.86 4.94
CA MET A 175 -1.25 25.50 6.31
C MET A 175 -1.86 26.46 7.33
N ALA A 176 -1.78 27.76 7.08
CA ALA A 176 -2.38 28.79 7.93
C ALA A 176 -3.91 28.63 8.05
N GLY A 177 -4.60 28.32 6.94
CA GLY A 177 -6.04 28.03 6.96
C GLY A 177 -6.40 26.77 7.75
N SER A 178 -5.57 25.73 7.66
CA SER A 178 -5.72 24.53 8.49
C SER A 178 -5.54 24.83 9.98
N ILE A 179 -4.55 25.65 10.34
CA ILE A 179 -4.32 26.07 11.74
C ILE A 179 -5.50 26.88 12.26
N ASP A 180 -6.00 27.90 11.52
CA ASP A 180 -7.19 28.67 11.91
C ASP A 180 -8.39 27.75 12.17
N ARG A 181 -8.62 26.76 11.30
CA ARG A 181 -9.70 25.79 11.47
C ARG A 181 -9.58 24.96 12.75
N ILE A 182 -8.37 24.61 13.16
CA ILE A 182 -8.12 23.82 14.37
C ILE A 182 -8.34 24.66 15.63
N ILE A 183 -7.82 25.90 15.67
CA ILE A 183 -7.87 26.76 16.86
C ILE A 183 -9.23 27.43 17.07
N ARG A 184 -10.02 27.58 15.99
CA ARG A 184 -11.32 28.26 16.04
C ARG A 184 -12.39 27.40 16.74
N PRO A 185 -13.11 27.96 17.74
CA PRO A 185 -14.24 27.27 18.37
C PRO A 185 -15.30 26.82 17.37
N GLU A 186 -15.90 25.65 17.60
CA GLU A 186 -16.85 25.02 16.68
C GLU A 186 -18.07 25.89 16.35
N ALA A 187 -18.56 26.65 17.33
CA ALA A 187 -19.67 27.59 17.17
C ALA A 187 -19.40 28.66 16.09
N LEU A 188 -18.14 29.03 15.89
CA LEU A 188 -17.70 30.07 14.94
C LEU A 188 -17.23 29.49 13.59
N ARG A 189 -17.23 28.15 13.43
CA ARG A 189 -16.84 27.47 12.18
C ARG A 189 -18.01 27.35 11.18
N LYS A 190 -19.25 27.56 11.60
CA LYS A 190 -20.45 27.46 10.75
C LYS A 190 -20.65 28.73 9.92
N GLY A 191 -19.94 28.83 8.81
CA GLY A 191 -20.14 29.87 7.80
C GLY A 191 -19.99 29.29 6.39
N GLY A 192 -21.13 29.03 5.73
CA GLY A 192 -21.20 28.78 4.28
C GLY A 192 -21.38 27.33 3.85
N ASN A 193 -22.60 26.79 3.97
CA ASN A 193 -23.41 26.30 2.83
C ASN A 193 -24.70 25.65 3.39
N THR A 194 -25.83 26.35 3.31
CA THR A 194 -27.14 25.70 3.41
C THR A 194 -28.03 26.37 2.39
N GLN A 195 -27.96 25.90 1.14
CA GLN A 195 -29.10 26.05 0.24
C GLN A 195 -30.25 25.25 0.84
N HIS A 196 -31.14 25.91 1.58
CA HIS A 196 -32.49 25.39 1.77
C HIS A 196 -33.17 25.45 0.40
N SER A 197 -33.20 24.30 -0.29
CA SER A 197 -34.15 24.05 -1.36
C SER A 197 -35.55 24.21 -0.78
N ARG A 198 -36.17 25.37 -1.06
CA ARG A 198 -37.56 25.65 -0.72
C ARG A 198 -38.43 24.80 -1.65
N SER A 199 -38.73 23.56 -1.26
CA SER A 199 -39.76 22.77 -1.94
C SER A 199 -41.11 23.40 -1.63
N THR A 200 -41.73 23.98 -2.65
CA THR A 200 -43.08 24.52 -2.64
C THR A 200 -44.07 23.38 -2.36
N PHE A 201 -44.54 23.25 -1.12
CA PHE A 201 -45.66 22.38 -0.79
C PHE A 201 -46.95 23.12 -1.17
N ARG A 202 -47.60 22.65 -2.23
CA ARG A 202 -48.94 23.08 -2.65
C ARG A 202 -49.94 22.57 -1.60
N GLN A 203 -50.61 23.48 -0.92
CA GLN A 203 -51.93 23.23 -0.34
C GLN A 203 -52.84 24.37 -0.78
N SER A 204 -53.86 24.01 -1.55
CA SER A 204 -55.11 24.75 -1.64
C SER A 204 -56.18 23.72 -1.98
N GLU A 205 -56.72 23.12 -0.93
CA GLU A 205 -58.11 22.65 -0.92
C GLU A 205 -59.02 23.86 -1.09
N SER A 206 -59.97 23.73 -2.02
CA SER A 206 -61.34 24.25 -1.95
C SER A 206 -62.19 23.43 -2.92
#